data_AF-A0A1V4VA53-F1
#
_entry.id   AF-A0A1V4VA53-F1
#
_cell.length_a   1.000
_cell.length_b   1.000
_cell.length_c   1.000
_cell.angle_alpha   90.00
_cell.angle_beta   90.00
_cell.angle_gamma   90.00
#
_symmetry.space_group_name_H-M   'P 1'
#
loop_
_entity.id
_entity.type
_entity.pdbx_description
1 polymer ?
#
loop_
_entity_poly.entity_id
_entity_poly.type
_entity_poly.pdbx_seq_one_letter_code
_entity_poly.pdbx_strand_id
1 'polypeptide(L)'
;MTTDSDKPEVGPCGIVCGFCPLGSGAVAETAERARGFLEGCNIPDWAPLVSEEGCGIDWHQVVEGLEWMRRYALCPGCESGGGPPDCPIRVCAREKGLDLCSFCGELESCGNFGWLGDRGEEMKDAMRRARGVSREEYVNALQGGKSGEG
;
A
#
# COMPACT_ATOMS: atom_id res chain seq x y z
N MET A 1 2.82 11.50 22.43
CA MET A 1 1.38 11.22 22.46
C MET A 1 1.12 10.21 21.37
N THR A 2 1.14 8.93 21.72
CA THR A 2 0.77 7.83 20.80
C THR A 2 -0.74 7.86 20.71
N THR A 3 -1.27 8.36 19.59
CA THR A 3 -2.68 8.17 19.23
C THR A 3 -2.93 6.68 19.02
N ASP A 4 -4.19 6.23 19.03
CA ASP A 4 -4.67 4.85 18.75
C ASP A 4 -4.21 4.23 17.39
N SER A 5 -3.22 4.84 16.73
CA SER A 5 -2.77 4.63 15.36
C SER A 5 -1.85 3.42 15.13
N ASP A 6 -1.60 2.58 16.13
CA ASP A 6 -0.66 1.45 16.00
C ASP A 6 -1.29 0.18 15.38
N LYS A 7 -2.61 0.11 15.24
CA LYS A 7 -3.26 -1.01 14.54
C LYS A 7 -3.31 -0.74 13.04
N PRO A 8 -2.68 -1.57 12.20
CA PRO A 8 -2.68 -1.32 10.77
C PRO A 8 -4.09 -1.51 10.22
N GLU A 9 -4.54 -0.49 9.52
CA GLU A 9 -5.86 -0.47 8.90
C GLU A 9 -6.00 -1.61 7.88
N VAL A 10 -7.14 -2.29 7.87
CA VAL A 10 -7.43 -3.37 6.92
C VAL A 10 -8.75 -3.12 6.19
N GLY A 11 -8.71 -3.14 4.86
CA GLY A 11 -9.92 -3.02 4.06
C GLY A 11 -10.78 -4.29 4.13
N PRO A 12 -12.07 -4.22 3.78
CA PRO A 12 -12.95 -5.38 3.80
C PRO A 12 -12.50 -6.51 2.85
N CYS A 13 -11.68 -6.17 1.84
CA CYS A 13 -11.05 -7.12 0.94
C CYS A 13 -9.84 -7.86 1.53
N GLY A 14 -9.43 -7.56 2.77
CA GLY A 14 -8.26 -8.16 3.44
C GLY A 14 -6.93 -7.44 3.19
N ILE A 15 -6.90 -6.37 2.39
CA ILE A 15 -5.66 -5.58 2.25
C ILE A 15 -5.38 -4.86 3.55
N VAL A 16 -4.26 -5.18 4.19
CA VAL A 16 -3.72 -4.42 5.31
C VAL A 16 -2.93 -3.25 4.75
N CYS A 17 -3.46 -2.04 4.88
CA CYS A 17 -2.90 -0.81 4.32
C CYS A 17 -1.47 -0.56 4.82
N GLY A 18 -1.20 -0.85 6.09
CA GLY A 18 0.15 -0.76 6.68
C GLY A 18 1.18 -1.73 6.09
N PHE A 19 0.78 -2.70 5.26
CA PHE A 19 1.72 -3.56 4.51
C PHE A 19 1.89 -3.15 3.05
N CYS A 20 1.04 -2.26 2.54
CA CYS A 20 1.20 -1.68 1.22
C CYS A 20 2.25 -0.58 1.30
N PRO A 21 3.26 -0.53 0.41
CA PRO A 21 4.30 0.50 0.45
C PRO A 21 3.78 1.95 0.40
N LEU A 22 2.61 2.18 -0.20
CA LEU A 22 1.96 3.49 -0.20
C LEU A 22 1.24 3.79 1.13
N GLY A 23 0.63 2.77 1.75
CA GLY A 23 -0.06 2.92 3.03
C GLY A 23 0.87 2.91 4.25
N SER A 24 2.02 2.26 4.14
CA SER A 24 3.07 2.27 5.17
C SER A 24 3.97 3.50 5.11
N GLY A 25 3.87 4.32 4.06
CA GLY A 25 4.77 5.44 3.81
C GLY A 25 6.16 5.06 3.26
N ALA A 26 6.44 3.77 3.08
CA ALA A 26 7.75 3.28 2.66
C ALA A 26 8.23 3.86 1.31
N VAL A 27 7.31 4.13 0.37
CA VAL A 27 7.64 4.79 -0.91
C VAL A 27 8.09 6.23 -0.67
N ALA A 28 7.35 7.00 0.12
CA ALA A 28 7.67 8.39 0.42
C ALA A 28 9.01 8.51 1.18
N GLU A 29 9.23 7.67 2.19
CA GLU A 29 10.50 7.61 2.93
C GLU A 29 11.67 7.23 2.02
N THR A 30 11.45 6.30 1.09
CA THR A 30 12.50 5.89 0.15
C THR A 30 12.84 7.00 -0.84
N ALA A 31 11.83 7.74 -1.31
CA ALA A 31 12.05 8.91 -2.16
C ALA A 31 12.86 10.00 -1.43
N GLU A 32 12.54 10.26 -0.17
CA GLU A 32 13.29 11.20 0.68
C GLU A 32 14.74 10.73 0.89
N ARG A 33 14.97 9.45 1.20
CA ARG A 33 16.32 8.88 1.33
C ARG A 33 17.12 9.01 0.04
N ALA A 34 16.51 8.70 -1.11
CA ALA A 34 17.15 8.83 -2.42
C ALA A 34 17.56 10.28 -2.70
N ARG A 35 16.69 11.26 -2.41
CA ARG A 35 17.04 12.69 -2.50
C ARG A 35 18.21 13.03 -1.60
N GLY A 36 18.20 12.56 -0.36
CA GLY A 36 19.29 12.75 0.59
C GLY A 36 20.64 12.25 0.07
N PHE A 37 20.68 11.11 -0.63
CA PHE A 37 21.91 10.61 -1.26
C PHE A 37 22.35 11.44 -2.47
N LEU A 38 21.41 11.90 -3.31
CA LEU A 38 21.73 12.77 -4.45
C LEU A 38 22.44 14.04 -3.99
N GLU A 39 21.91 14.69 -2.95
CA GLU A 39 22.47 15.90 -2.35
C GLU A 39 23.75 15.61 -1.56
N GLY A 40 23.73 14.62 -0.67
CA GLY A 40 24.86 14.33 0.22
C GLY A 40 26.11 13.82 -0.51
N CYS A 41 25.94 13.18 -1.66
CA CYS A 41 27.05 12.71 -2.49
C CYS A 41 27.38 13.62 -3.68
N ASN A 42 26.67 14.75 -3.85
CA ASN A 42 26.79 15.64 -5.01
C ASN A 42 26.75 14.87 -6.34
N ILE A 43 25.84 13.89 -6.47
CA ILE A 43 25.75 13.01 -7.64
C ILE A 43 25.68 13.79 -8.96
N PRO A 44 24.89 14.88 -9.08
CA PRO A 44 24.83 15.67 -10.31
C PRO A 44 26.18 16.20 -10.80
N ASP A 45 27.10 16.52 -9.89
CA ASP A 45 28.38 17.15 -10.22
C ASP A 45 29.35 16.18 -10.90
N TRP A 46 29.31 14.90 -10.53
CA TRP A 46 30.24 13.90 -11.02
C TRP A 46 29.63 12.87 -11.96
N ALA A 47 28.29 12.74 -12.02
CA ALA A 47 27.64 11.79 -12.94
C ALA A 47 28.09 11.94 -14.41
N PRO A 48 28.28 13.16 -14.97
CA PRO A 48 28.79 13.31 -16.34
C PRO A 48 30.23 12.82 -16.54
N LEU A 49 31.01 12.66 -15.46
CA LEU A 49 32.38 12.14 -15.50
C LEU A 49 32.41 10.61 -15.53
N VAL A 50 31.32 9.96 -15.14
CA VAL A 50 31.22 8.49 -15.07
C VAL A 50 30.76 7.90 -16.40
N SER A 51 29.80 8.54 -17.09
CA SER A 51 29.33 8.09 -18.40
C SER A 51 28.69 9.21 -19.22
N GLU A 52 28.56 8.99 -20.52
CA GLU A 52 27.87 9.91 -21.43
C GLU A 52 26.38 10.05 -21.07
N GLU A 53 25.73 8.97 -20.64
CA GLU A 53 24.36 8.99 -20.15
C GLU A 53 24.19 9.88 -18.93
N GLY A 54 25.20 9.93 -18.04
CA GLY A 54 25.20 10.80 -16.88
C GLY A 54 25.12 12.29 -17.23
N CYS A 55 25.63 12.68 -18.40
CA CYS A 55 25.50 14.04 -18.94
C CYS A 55 24.07 14.35 -19.42
N GLY A 56 23.35 13.34 -19.89
CA GLY A 56 21.98 13.48 -20.40
C GLY A 56 20.89 13.53 -19.33
N ILE A 57 21.22 13.32 -18.06
CA ILE A 57 20.25 13.30 -16.96
C ILE A 57 19.92 14.73 -16.52
N ASP A 58 18.63 15.08 -16.57
CA ASP A 58 18.12 16.29 -15.92
C ASP A 58 17.92 16.03 -14.42
N TRP A 59 18.98 16.29 -13.65
CA TRP A 59 18.99 16.09 -12.20
C TRP A 59 17.97 16.96 -11.45
N HIS A 60 17.60 18.11 -11.99
CA HIS A 60 16.56 18.95 -11.40
C HIS A 60 15.20 18.25 -11.49
N GLN A 61 14.86 17.68 -12.66
CA GLN A 61 13.63 16.89 -12.82
C GLN A 61 13.62 15.63 -11.95
N VAL A 62 14.77 14.99 -11.74
CA VAL A 62 14.89 13.85 -10.82
C VAL A 62 14.53 14.26 -9.39
N VAL A 63 15.08 15.39 -8.91
CA VAL A 63 14.79 15.90 -7.56
C VAL A 63 13.31 16.28 -7.41
N GLU A 64 12.74 16.99 -8.39
CA GLU A 64 11.31 17.35 -8.38
C GLU A 64 10.40 16.10 -8.35
N GLY A 65 10.77 15.06 -9.10
CA GLY A 65 10.07 13.78 -9.08
C GLY A 65 10.11 13.11 -7.71
N LEU A 66 11.28 13.08 -7.06
CA LEU A 66 11.43 12.52 -5.71
C LEU A 66 10.66 13.33 -4.66
N GLU A 67 10.65 14.66 -4.75
CA GLU A 67 9.86 15.51 -3.86
C GLU A 67 8.35 15.30 -4.05
N TRP A 68 7.89 15.15 -5.30
CA TRP A 68 6.51 14.79 -5.57
C TRP A 68 6.16 13.44 -4.95
N MET A 69 7.00 12.42 -5.13
CA MET A 69 6.78 11.10 -4.54
C MET A 69 6.74 11.14 -3.02
N ARG A 70 7.69 11.85 -2.38
CA ARG A 70 7.71 12.05 -0.93
C ARG A 70 6.38 12.63 -0.42
N ARG A 71 5.80 13.58 -1.15
CA ARG A 71 4.59 14.28 -0.72
C ARG A 71 3.30 13.56 -1.05
N TYR A 72 3.23 12.87 -2.20
CA TYR A 72 1.98 12.40 -2.78
C TYR A 72 1.92 10.90 -3.03
N ALA A 73 3.03 10.17 -2.98
CA ALA A 73 3.03 8.71 -3.05
C ALA A 73 2.68 8.08 -1.70
N LEU A 74 1.57 8.55 -1.12
CA LEU A 74 1.00 8.13 0.15
C LEU A 74 -0.45 7.71 -0.07
N CYS A 75 -0.86 6.63 0.59
CA CYS A 75 -2.25 6.21 0.63
C CYS A 75 -2.75 6.37 2.07
N PRO A 76 -3.84 7.13 2.31
CA PRO A 76 -4.34 7.36 3.66
C PRO A 76 -4.94 6.10 4.31
N GLY A 77 -5.10 5.01 3.55
CA GLY A 77 -5.75 3.78 3.99
C GLY A 77 -7.21 3.70 3.55
N CYS A 78 -7.78 2.50 3.51
CA CYS A 78 -9.09 2.19 2.97
C CYS A 78 -10.24 2.89 3.73
N GLU A 79 -10.16 2.98 5.05
CA GLU A 79 -11.11 3.63 5.97
C GLU A 79 -10.99 5.14 5.90
N SER A 80 -9.79 5.66 5.61
CA SER A 80 -9.55 7.08 5.41
C SER A 80 -9.75 7.53 3.95
N GLY A 81 -10.41 6.72 3.13
CA GLY A 81 -10.78 7.08 1.75
C GLY A 81 -9.72 6.84 0.68
N GLY A 82 -8.67 6.08 0.98
CA GLY A 82 -7.63 5.66 0.05
C GLY A 82 -8.10 4.65 -1.00
N GLY A 83 -7.28 4.44 -2.02
CA GLY A 83 -7.67 3.67 -3.21
C GLY A 83 -8.72 4.40 -4.07
N PRO A 84 -9.38 3.71 -5.02
CA PRO A 84 -10.44 4.32 -5.82
C PRO A 84 -11.60 4.80 -4.95
N PRO A 85 -12.14 6.02 -5.17
CA PRO A 85 -13.21 6.58 -4.33
C PRO A 85 -14.48 5.71 -4.38
N ASP A 86 -14.76 5.12 -5.53
CA ASP A 86 -15.91 4.29 -5.88
C ASP A 86 -15.63 2.78 -5.77
N CYS A 87 -14.65 2.37 -4.96
CA CYS A 87 -14.30 0.96 -4.76
C CYS A 87 -15.54 0.09 -4.45
N PRO A 88 -15.95 -0.83 -5.35
CA PRO A 88 -17.21 -1.57 -5.21
C PRO A 88 -17.20 -2.54 -4.03
N ILE A 89 -16.02 -3.02 -3.62
CA ILE A 89 -15.87 -3.90 -2.45
C ILE A 89 -16.16 -3.12 -1.16
N ARG A 90 -15.57 -1.93 -1.01
CA ARG A 90 -15.76 -1.08 0.18
C ARG A 90 -17.19 -0.60 0.29
N VAL A 91 -17.78 -0.14 -0.82
CA VAL A 91 -19.17 0.33 -0.85
C VAL A 91 -20.12 -0.79 -0.43
N CYS A 92 -20.01 -1.97 -1.05
CA CYS A 92 -20.85 -3.13 -0.73
C CYS A 92 -20.67 -3.61 0.72
N ALA A 93 -19.43 -3.72 1.21
CA ALA A 93 -19.18 -4.14 2.59
C ALA A 93 -19.79 -3.17 3.60
N ARG A 94 -19.68 -1.85 3.35
CA ARG A 94 -20.29 -0.82 4.18
C ARG A 94 -21.82 -0.92 4.19
N GLU A 95 -22.44 -1.10 3.03
CA GLU A 95 -23.90 -1.27 2.90
C GLU A 95 -24.41 -2.52 3.64
N LYS A 96 -23.60 -3.57 3.67
CA LYS A 96 -23.91 -4.83 4.37
C LYS A 96 -23.48 -4.85 5.85
N GLY A 97 -22.81 -3.80 6.34
CA GLY A 97 -22.28 -3.76 7.70
C GLY A 97 -21.20 -4.82 7.97
N LEU A 98 -20.37 -5.13 6.98
CA LEU A 98 -19.32 -6.15 7.07
C LEU A 98 -17.94 -5.52 7.26
N ASP A 99 -17.22 -5.95 8.29
CA ASP A 99 -15.83 -5.56 8.52
C ASP A 99 -14.86 -6.23 7.53
N LEU A 100 -15.10 -7.51 7.22
CA LEU A 100 -14.36 -8.29 6.25
C LEU A 100 -15.32 -9.05 5.33
N CYS A 101 -14.95 -9.19 4.07
CA CYS A 101 -15.69 -9.97 3.09
C CYS A 101 -15.74 -11.46 3.44
N SER A 102 -14.88 -11.96 4.33
CA SER A 102 -14.92 -13.32 4.87
C SER A 102 -16.22 -13.64 5.63
N PHE A 103 -16.92 -12.62 6.15
CA PHE A 103 -18.23 -12.77 6.79
C PHE A 103 -19.40 -12.72 5.80
N CYS A 104 -19.15 -12.46 4.51
CA CYS A 104 -20.19 -12.40 3.50
C CYS A 104 -20.66 -13.81 3.10
N GLY A 105 -21.96 -14.08 3.27
CA GLY A 105 -22.57 -15.34 2.80
C GLY A 105 -22.53 -15.50 1.28
N GLU A 106 -22.43 -14.40 0.54
CA GLU A 106 -22.41 -14.35 -0.93
C GLU A 106 -20.99 -14.28 -1.52
N LEU A 107 -19.95 -14.51 -0.70
CA LEU A 107 -18.56 -14.34 -1.15
C LEU A 107 -18.26 -15.15 -2.42
N GLU A 108 -18.79 -16.37 -2.56
CA GLU A 108 -18.48 -17.25 -3.70
C GLU A 108 -18.91 -16.67 -5.06
N SER A 109 -20.13 -16.12 -5.12
CA SER A 109 -20.69 -15.51 -6.33
C SER A 109 -20.38 -14.02 -6.47
N CYS A 110 -19.66 -13.42 -5.51
CA CYS A 110 -19.37 -11.99 -5.49
C CYS A 110 -18.50 -11.58 -6.70
N GLY A 111 -19.02 -10.65 -7.51
CA GLY A 111 -18.32 -10.05 -8.66
C GLY A 111 -17.53 -8.77 -8.34
N ASN A 112 -17.64 -8.23 -7.12
CA ASN A 112 -17.04 -6.94 -6.75
C ASN A 112 -15.50 -6.95 -6.77
N PHE A 113 -14.87 -8.12 -6.84
CA PHE A 113 -13.42 -8.28 -6.97
C PHE A 113 -12.94 -8.25 -8.44
N GLY A 114 -13.84 -8.40 -9.42
CA GLY A 114 -13.46 -8.66 -10.82
C GLY A 114 -12.64 -7.56 -11.48
N TRP A 115 -12.80 -6.29 -11.06
CA TRP A 115 -12.01 -5.17 -11.58
C TRP A 115 -10.52 -5.23 -11.22
N LEU A 116 -10.14 -6.10 -10.27
CA LEU A 116 -8.75 -6.34 -9.87
C LEU A 116 -8.08 -7.50 -10.66
N GLY A 117 -8.79 -8.15 -11.58
CA GLY A 117 -8.27 -9.30 -12.34
C GLY A 117 -7.81 -10.44 -11.43
N ASP A 118 -6.67 -11.05 -11.74
CA ASP A 118 -6.11 -12.19 -11.00
C ASP A 118 -5.91 -11.88 -9.51
N ARG A 119 -5.46 -10.65 -9.20
CA ARG A 119 -5.31 -10.20 -7.81
C ARG A 119 -6.63 -10.17 -7.06
N GLY A 120 -7.73 -9.90 -7.76
CA GLY A 120 -9.08 -9.96 -7.20
C GLY A 120 -9.44 -11.37 -6.73
N GLU A 121 -9.13 -12.38 -7.53
CA GLU A 121 -9.38 -13.78 -7.17
C GLU A 121 -8.49 -14.25 -6.02
N GLU A 122 -7.21 -13.87 -6.01
CA GLU A 122 -6.30 -14.15 -4.87
C GLU A 122 -6.82 -13.56 -3.55
N MET A 123 -7.31 -12.32 -3.60
CA MET A 123 -7.89 -11.64 -2.44
C MET A 123 -9.18 -12.31 -2.00
N LYS A 124 -10.04 -12.71 -2.95
CA LYS A 124 -11.27 -13.46 -2.68
C LYS A 124 -10.95 -14.80 -2.01
N ASP A 125 -9.92 -15.51 -2.47
CA ASP A 125 -9.41 -16.74 -1.86
C ASP A 125 -8.86 -16.54 -0.45
N ALA A 126 -8.16 -15.43 -0.20
CA ALA A 126 -7.74 -15.08 1.15
C ALA A 126 -8.94 -14.87 2.09
N MET A 127 -10.00 -14.21 1.61
CA MET A 127 -11.24 -14.03 2.37
C MET A 127 -11.99 -15.35 2.61
N ARG A 128 -11.96 -16.29 1.65
CA ARG A 128 -12.50 -17.64 1.85
C ARG A 128 -11.78 -18.37 2.98
N ARG A 129 -10.44 -18.31 3.01
CA ARG A 129 -9.62 -18.93 4.06
C ARG A 129 -9.79 -18.24 5.43
N ALA A 130 -10.13 -16.96 5.45
CA ALA A 130 -10.33 -16.18 6.67
C ALA A 130 -11.78 -16.24 7.22
N ARG A 131 -12.63 -17.16 6.74
CA ARG A 131 -13.99 -17.34 7.28
C ARG A 131 -13.94 -17.67 8.77
N GLY A 132 -14.74 -16.97 9.58
CA GLY A 132 -14.80 -17.15 11.03
C GLY A 132 -13.63 -16.56 11.81
N VAL A 133 -12.66 -15.95 11.12
CA VAL A 133 -11.53 -15.23 11.73
C VAL A 133 -11.94 -13.78 11.92
N SER A 134 -11.79 -13.25 13.15
CA SER A 134 -12.06 -11.85 13.41
C SER A 134 -11.07 -10.94 12.68
N ARG A 135 -11.45 -9.67 12.52
CA ARG A 135 -10.59 -8.66 11.90
C ARG A 135 -9.23 -8.54 12.60
N GLU A 136 -9.23 -8.57 13.93
CA GLU A 136 -8.02 -8.46 14.75
C GLU A 136 -7.12 -9.69 14.58
N GLU A 137 -7.69 -10.91 14.64
CA GLU A 137 -6.94 -12.15 14.42
C GLU A 137 -6.33 -12.20 13.01
N TYR A 138 -7.08 -11.76 12.00
CA TYR A 138 -6.61 -11.70 10.61
C TYR A 138 -5.38 -10.79 10.47
N VAL A 139 -5.43 -9.59 11.05
CA VAL A 139 -4.30 -8.65 11.05
C VAL A 139 -3.09 -9.22 11.79
N ASN A 140 -3.30 -9.78 12.99
CA ASN A 140 -2.22 -10.34 13.82
C ASN A 140 -1.52 -11.52 13.13
N ALA A 141 -2.27 -12.40 12.47
CA ALA A 141 -1.71 -13.55 11.74
C ALA A 141 -0.77 -13.11 10.60
N LEU A 142 -1.12 -12.02 9.91
CA LEU A 142 -0.28 -11.48 8.83
C LEU A 142 0.95 -10.73 9.34
N GLN A 143 0.89 -10.13 10.55
CA GLN A 143 2.05 -9.52 11.20
C GLN A 143 3.06 -10.58 11.67
N GLY A 144 2.59 -11.68 12.25
CA GLY A 144 3.44 -12.76 12.78
C GLY A 144 4.23 -13.54 11.72
N GLY A 145 3.77 -13.54 10.46
CA GLY A 145 4.45 -14.19 9.34
C GLY A 145 5.67 -13.44 8.79
N LYS A 146 5.84 -12.14 9.11
CA LYS A 146 6.91 -11.29 8.57
C LYS A 146 8.22 -11.31 9.36
N SER A 147 8.25 -11.93 10.55
CA SER A 147 9.44 -12.00 11.39
C SER A 147 10.44 -13.11 11.00
N GLY A 148 10.20 -13.81 9.88
CA GLY A 148 10.95 -15.01 9.47
C GLY A 148 11.77 -14.90 8.18
N GLU A 149 11.79 -13.74 7.52
CA GLU A 149 12.62 -13.50 6.33
C GLU A 149 13.57 -12.33 6.61
N GLY A 150 14.74 -12.67 7.15
CA GLY A 150 15.88 -11.79 7.35
C GLY A 150 17.16 -12.50 6.92
#